data_AF-A0A9D8P0M6-F1
#
_entry.id   AF-A0A9D8P0M6-F1
#
_cell.length_a   1.000
_cell.length_b   1.000
_cell.length_c   1.000
_cell.angle_alpha   90.00
_cell.angle_beta   90.00
_cell.angle_gamma   90.00
#
_symmetry.space_group_name_H-M   'P 1'
#
loop_
_entity.id
_entity.type
_entity.pdbx_description
1 polymer ?
#
loop_
_entity_poly.entity_id
_entity_poly.type
_entity_poly.pdbx_seq_one_letter_code
_entity_poly.pdbx_strand_id
1 'polypeptide(L)'
;MNPIPNRWCISPLILAVLGLLSGRTDTSSPAVMFERALERMANATGVEPGPPPARVPLPSYPRPRDLRLEPLDLRVGFAGLIRLGECRLLGEVTARNSSLGKFQADSSRLLYELRFYRELTLCQREQASKSAPDSEFLSQLHRTARPIMDSLDQLVRVQTVEPPPAFRDFQAVTLAPVAPDALWPAFQAGIARHTRAWQTVPRQCQLMPGISADDAGPPPAIP
;
A
#
# COMPACT_ATOMS: atom_id res chain seq x y z
N MET A 1 43.26 -49.69 -47.36
CA MET A 1 43.48 -48.70 -46.28
C MET A 1 42.12 -48.09 -45.96
N ASN A 2 41.26 -48.75 -45.19
CA ASN A 2 41.17 -48.91 -43.73
C ASN A 2 39.94 -48.11 -43.24
N PRO A 3 38.83 -48.78 -42.84
CA PRO A 3 37.71 -48.11 -42.20
C PRO A 3 38.09 -47.80 -40.74
N ILE A 4 37.76 -46.60 -40.27
CA ILE A 4 37.93 -46.18 -38.88
C ILE A 4 36.72 -46.70 -38.09
N PRO A 5 36.87 -47.60 -37.10
CA PRO A 5 35.77 -47.99 -36.24
C PRO A 5 35.87 -47.18 -34.94
N ASN A 6 35.15 -46.06 -34.83
CA ASN A 6 35.05 -45.37 -33.54
C ASN A 6 33.76 -45.82 -32.83
N ARG A 7 33.90 -46.90 -32.07
CA ARG A 7 32.90 -47.39 -31.11
C ARG A 7 32.85 -46.37 -29.98
N TRP A 8 31.73 -45.68 -29.86
CA TRP A 8 31.39 -44.87 -28.68
C TRP A 8 31.09 -45.84 -27.52
N CYS A 9 32.13 -46.43 -26.94
CA CYS A 9 32.04 -47.13 -25.66
C CYS A 9 31.90 -46.07 -24.56
N ILE A 10 30.71 -45.46 -24.45
CA ILE A 10 30.34 -44.67 -23.29
C ILE A 10 30.36 -45.64 -22.10
N SER A 11 31.41 -45.57 -21.29
CA SER A 11 31.61 -46.47 -20.16
C SER A 11 30.41 -46.35 -19.20
N PRO A 12 29.78 -47.47 -18.80
CA PRO A 12 28.63 -47.46 -17.88
C PRO A 12 28.97 -46.80 -16.53
N LEU A 13 30.26 -46.72 -16.20
CA LEU A 13 30.79 -46.01 -15.04
C LEU A 13 30.55 -44.50 -15.10
N ILE A 14 30.61 -43.88 -16.29
CA ILE A 14 30.39 -42.45 -16.47
C ILE A 14 28.90 -42.11 -16.28
N LEU A 15 28.00 -42.97 -16.78
CA LEU A 15 26.55 -42.86 -16.56
C LEU A 15 26.18 -43.05 -15.08
N ALA A 16 26.83 -44.01 -14.39
CA ALA A 16 26.62 -44.23 -12.96
C ALA A 16 27.10 -43.04 -12.11
N VAL A 17 28.25 -42.45 -12.44
CA VAL A 17 28.80 -41.26 -11.75
C VAL A 17 27.93 -40.02 -12.01
N LEU A 18 27.42 -39.81 -13.22
CA LEU A 18 26.47 -38.72 -13.50
C LEU A 18 25.13 -38.90 -12.75
N GLY A 19 24.67 -40.14 -12.59
CA GLY A 19 23.46 -40.45 -11.82
C GLY A 19 23.61 -40.11 -10.34
N LEU A 20 24.76 -40.41 -9.73
CA LEU A 20 25.06 -40.10 -8.33
C LEU A 20 25.19 -38.59 -8.06
N LEU A 21 25.62 -37.80 -9.06
CA LEU A 21 25.70 -36.34 -8.95
C LEU A 21 24.38 -35.62 -9.23
N SER A 22 23.33 -36.34 -9.63
CA SER A 22 22.00 -35.76 -9.94
C SER A 22 21.07 -35.68 -8.73
N GLY A 23 21.58 -35.93 -7.51
CA GLY A 23 20.85 -35.72 -6.26
C GLY A 23 20.58 -34.22 -6.01
N ARG A 24 19.51 -33.70 -6.61
CA ARG A 24 19.03 -32.33 -6.36
C ARG A 24 18.44 -32.30 -4.95
N THR A 25 19.26 -31.97 -3.96
CA THR A 25 18.76 -31.71 -2.60
C THR A 25 17.89 -30.45 -2.65
N ASP A 26 16.60 -30.59 -2.37
CA ASP A 26 15.65 -29.48 -2.29
C ASP A 26 15.88 -28.68 -1.01
N THR A 27 17.04 -28.03 -0.97
CA THR A 27 17.49 -27.16 0.13
C THR A 27 16.66 -25.88 0.23
N SER A 28 15.79 -25.64 -0.75
CA SER A 28 14.86 -24.52 -0.84
C SER A 28 13.45 -24.85 -0.34
N SER A 29 13.18 -26.10 0.05
CA SER A 29 11.87 -26.47 0.59
C SER A 29 11.56 -25.66 1.86
N PRO A 30 10.34 -25.11 2.01
CA PRO A 30 9.94 -24.35 3.19
C PRO A 30 10.15 -25.11 4.51
N ALA A 31 10.02 -26.44 4.50
CA ALA A 31 10.26 -27.28 5.67
C ALA A 31 11.73 -27.23 6.12
N VAL A 32 12.66 -27.34 5.17
CA VAL A 32 14.12 -27.29 5.45
C VAL A 32 14.53 -25.90 5.94
N MET A 33 13.94 -24.84 5.40
CA MET A 33 14.18 -23.47 5.87
C MET A 33 13.69 -23.25 7.31
N PHE A 34 12.51 -23.80 7.64
CA PHE A 34 11.92 -23.72 8.96
C PHE A 34 12.76 -24.48 10.00
N GLU A 35 13.15 -25.72 9.72
CA GLU A 35 14.01 -26.52 10.60
C GLU A 35 15.34 -25.80 10.90
N ARG A 36 16.01 -25.24 9.89
CA ARG A 36 17.24 -24.45 10.07
C ARG A 36 17.02 -23.18 10.89
N ALA A 37 15.83 -22.58 10.84
CA ALA A 37 15.51 -21.43 11.67
C ALA A 37 15.35 -21.86 13.14
N LEU A 38 14.64 -22.98 13.39
CA LEU A 38 14.50 -23.54 14.73
C LEU A 38 15.85 -23.91 15.34
N GLU A 39 16.72 -24.56 14.58
CA GLU A 39 18.05 -24.97 15.05
C GLU A 39 18.91 -23.75 15.41
N ARG A 40 18.86 -22.67 14.61
CA ARG A 40 19.54 -21.41 14.93
C ARG A 40 18.99 -20.75 16.19
N MET A 41 17.68 -20.77 16.38
CA MET A 41 17.05 -20.23 17.59
C MET A 41 17.40 -21.06 18.83
N ALA A 42 17.40 -22.39 18.71
CA ALA A 42 17.80 -23.30 19.78
C ALA A 42 19.26 -23.05 20.20
N ASN A 43 20.17 -22.94 19.24
CA ASN A 43 21.58 -22.63 19.50
C ASN A 43 21.77 -21.26 20.17
N ALA A 44 20.97 -20.25 19.79
CA ALA A 44 21.07 -18.90 20.35
C ALA A 44 20.46 -18.78 21.76
N THR A 45 19.41 -19.56 22.05
CA THR A 45 18.64 -19.46 23.29
C THR A 45 18.98 -20.55 24.31
N GLY A 46 19.67 -21.61 23.88
CA GLY A 46 19.89 -22.82 24.67
C GLY A 46 18.62 -23.63 24.94
N VAL A 47 17.51 -23.29 24.28
CA VAL A 47 16.21 -23.94 24.46
C VAL A 47 15.97 -24.91 23.30
N GLU A 48 15.90 -26.20 23.62
CA GLU A 48 15.56 -27.23 22.63
C GLU A 48 14.13 -27.01 22.10
N PRO A 49 13.90 -27.16 20.78
CA PRO A 49 12.56 -27.05 20.22
C PRO A 49 11.66 -28.13 20.83
N GLY A 50 10.53 -27.72 21.39
CA GLY A 50 9.50 -28.67 21.84
C GLY A 50 8.91 -29.48 20.68
N PRO A 51 8.19 -30.58 20.97
CA PRO A 51 7.52 -31.36 19.93
C PRO A 51 6.61 -30.45 19.09
N PRO A 52 6.53 -30.66 17.76
CA PRO A 52 5.71 -29.81 16.90
C PRO A 52 4.28 -29.82 17.44
N PRO A 53 3.65 -28.64 17.57
CA PRO A 53 2.28 -28.57 18.07
C PRO A 53 1.37 -29.43 17.19
N ALA A 54 0.33 -30.00 17.79
CA ALA A 54 -0.72 -30.68 17.04
C ALA A 54 -1.19 -29.76 15.91
N ARG A 55 -1.41 -30.31 14.70
CA ARG A 55 -1.83 -29.52 13.53
C ARG A 55 -3.10 -28.76 13.90
N VAL A 56 -2.95 -27.47 14.16
CA VAL A 56 -4.08 -26.57 14.31
C VAL A 56 -4.63 -26.37 12.90
N PRO A 57 -5.92 -26.62 12.65
CA PRO A 57 -6.52 -26.29 11.37
C PRO A 57 -6.38 -24.78 11.18
N LEU A 58 -5.46 -24.39 10.30
CA LEU A 58 -5.26 -22.99 9.94
C LEU A 58 -6.51 -22.53 9.20
N PRO A 59 -7.06 -21.36 9.55
CA PRO A 59 -8.11 -20.78 8.72
C PRO A 59 -7.57 -20.60 7.31
N SER A 60 -8.44 -20.77 6.31
CA SER A 60 -8.04 -20.55 4.93
C SER A 60 -7.71 -19.07 4.75
N TYR A 61 -6.41 -18.75 4.72
CA TYR A 61 -5.95 -17.40 4.45
C TYR A 61 -6.31 -17.01 3.01
N PRO A 62 -6.70 -15.75 2.75
CA PRO A 62 -6.96 -15.26 1.40
C PRO A 62 -5.75 -15.50 0.51
N ARG A 63 -5.99 -15.79 -0.78
CA ARG A 63 -4.87 -16.03 -1.70
C ARG A 63 -4.12 -14.71 -1.91
N PRO A 64 -2.82 -14.72 -2.19
CA PRO A 64 -2.07 -13.48 -2.43
C PRO A 64 -2.67 -12.57 -3.51
N ARG A 65 -3.39 -13.13 -4.49
CA ARG A 65 -4.10 -12.35 -5.52
C ARG A 65 -5.28 -11.55 -4.97
N ASP A 66 -5.92 -12.04 -3.91
CA ASP A 66 -7.06 -11.40 -3.24
C ASP A 66 -6.59 -10.28 -2.29
N LEU A 67 -5.30 -10.29 -1.93
CA LEU A 67 -4.64 -9.30 -1.07
C LEU A 67 -3.80 -8.28 -1.85
N ARG A 68 -3.67 -8.44 -3.18
CA ARG A 68 -2.98 -7.49 -4.03
C ARG A 68 -3.94 -6.37 -4.41
N LEU A 69 -3.76 -5.22 -3.79
CA LEU A 69 -4.37 -3.98 -4.26
C LEU A 69 -3.61 -3.50 -5.50
N GLU A 70 -4.36 -3.11 -6.54
CA GLU A 70 -3.77 -2.42 -7.68
C GLU A 70 -3.18 -1.08 -7.21
N PRO A 71 -1.88 -0.83 -7.45
CA PRO A 71 -1.26 0.43 -7.05
C PRO A 71 -1.94 1.59 -7.78
N LEU A 72 -2.36 2.61 -7.03
CA LEU A 72 -2.89 3.83 -7.60
C LEU A 72 -1.81 4.53 -8.45
N ASP A 73 -2.03 4.65 -9.77
CA ASP A 73 -1.16 5.43 -10.67
C ASP A 73 -1.39 6.93 -10.45
N LEU A 74 -0.59 7.53 -9.56
CA LEU A 74 -0.65 8.96 -9.27
C LEU A 74 0.39 9.70 -10.13
N ARG A 75 -0.09 10.54 -11.05
CA ARG A 75 0.75 11.43 -11.87
C ARG A 75 0.76 12.84 -11.30
N VAL A 76 1.93 13.42 -11.21
CA VAL A 76 2.14 14.75 -10.65
C VAL A 76 2.69 15.68 -11.73
N GLY A 77 2.05 16.83 -11.93
CA GLY A 77 2.55 17.87 -12.84
C GLY A 77 3.77 18.59 -12.29
N PHE A 78 4.39 19.46 -13.10
CA PHE A 78 5.64 20.14 -12.74
C PHE A 78 5.56 20.94 -11.42
N ALA A 79 4.49 21.70 -11.20
CA ALA A 79 4.31 22.43 -9.95
C ALA A 79 4.23 21.50 -8.72
N GLY A 80 3.63 20.32 -8.87
CA GLY A 80 3.60 19.32 -7.82
C GLY A 80 4.97 18.68 -7.58
N LEU A 81 5.81 18.55 -8.61
CA LEU A 81 7.19 18.08 -8.48
C LEU A 81 8.01 19.00 -7.58
N ILE A 82 7.87 20.32 -7.73
CA ILE A 82 8.55 21.31 -6.89
C ILE A 82 8.10 21.17 -5.42
N ARG A 83 6.79 21.08 -5.18
CA ARG A 83 6.23 20.87 -3.83
C ARG A 83 6.70 19.56 -3.19
N LEU A 84 6.84 18.49 -3.98
CA LEU A 84 7.42 17.22 -3.50
C LEU A 84 8.89 17.38 -3.09
N GLY A 85 9.64 18.23 -3.81
CA GLY A 85 11.00 18.61 -3.46
C GLY A 85 11.06 19.34 -2.11
N GLU A 86 10.21 20.36 -1.92
CA GLU A 86 10.08 21.10 -0.66
C GLU A 86 9.72 20.18 0.51
N CYS A 87 8.84 19.20 0.29
CA CYS A 87 8.46 18.19 1.29
C CYS A 87 9.49 17.07 1.48
N ARG A 88 10.67 17.09 0.81
CA ARG A 88 11.66 16.00 0.81
C ARG A 88 11.11 14.64 0.34
N LEU A 89 9.99 14.63 -0.36
CA LEU A 89 9.33 13.43 -0.90
C LEU A 89 9.86 13.03 -2.27
N LEU A 90 10.47 13.97 -3.00
CA LEU A 90 10.95 13.73 -4.35
C LEU A 90 11.97 12.58 -4.42
N GLY A 91 12.90 12.50 -3.47
CA GLY A 91 13.92 11.45 -3.41
C GLY A 91 13.32 10.05 -3.23
N GLU A 92 12.27 9.96 -2.42
CA GLU A 92 11.54 8.71 -2.24
C GLU A 92 10.82 8.33 -3.55
N VAL A 93 10.07 9.25 -4.15
CA VAL A 93 9.36 8.99 -5.42
C VAL A 93 10.31 8.53 -6.54
N THR A 94 11.48 9.16 -6.67
CA THR A 94 12.47 8.78 -7.69
C THR A 94 13.12 7.44 -7.39
N ALA A 95 13.42 7.13 -6.13
CA ALA A 95 13.93 5.82 -5.72
C ALA A 95 12.94 4.69 -6.09
N ARG A 96 11.64 4.93 -5.88
CA ARG A 96 10.58 3.99 -6.26
C ARG A 96 10.42 3.84 -7.77
N ASN A 97 10.54 4.93 -8.51
CA ASN A 97 10.38 4.94 -9.97
C ASN A 97 11.62 4.42 -10.73
N SER A 98 12.74 4.26 -10.04
CA SER A 98 13.99 3.72 -10.60
C SER A 98 13.86 2.26 -11.06
N SER A 99 14.80 1.81 -11.88
CA SER A 99 14.89 0.40 -12.30
C SER A 99 15.01 -0.54 -11.10
N LEU A 100 15.84 -0.19 -10.11
CA LEU A 100 15.97 -0.96 -8.87
C LEU A 100 14.65 -0.98 -8.07
N GLY A 101 13.92 0.14 -8.06
CA GLY A 101 12.61 0.31 -7.43
C GLY A 101 11.53 -0.66 -7.95
N LYS A 102 11.55 -0.96 -9.25
CA LYS A 102 10.60 -1.87 -9.91
C LYS A 102 10.79 -3.35 -9.55
N PHE A 103 12.00 -3.73 -9.13
CA PHE A 103 12.36 -5.13 -8.81
C PHE A 103 12.66 -5.35 -7.33
N GLN A 104 12.26 -4.43 -6.45
CA GLN A 104 12.44 -4.60 -5.00
C GLN A 104 11.60 -5.77 -4.48
N ALA A 105 12.15 -6.50 -3.50
CA ALA A 105 11.39 -7.43 -2.69
C ALA A 105 10.27 -6.69 -1.92
N ASP A 106 9.19 -7.39 -1.60
CA ASP A 106 8.03 -6.80 -0.90
C ASP A 106 8.41 -6.15 0.45
N SER A 107 9.39 -6.71 1.16
CA SER A 107 9.92 -6.15 2.41
C SER A 107 10.61 -4.79 2.20
N SER A 108 11.44 -4.65 1.18
CA SER A 108 12.10 -3.38 0.84
C SER A 108 11.10 -2.33 0.36
N ARG A 109 10.10 -2.76 -0.41
CA ARG A 109 8.99 -1.91 -0.83
C ARG A 109 8.20 -1.37 0.36
N LEU A 110 7.90 -2.22 1.34
CA LEU A 110 7.20 -1.79 2.56
C LEU A 110 8.02 -0.75 3.33
N LEU A 111 9.33 -0.96 3.50
CA LEU A 111 10.20 0.00 4.17
C LEU A 111 10.23 1.36 3.46
N TYR A 112 10.21 1.35 2.13
CA TYR A 112 10.05 2.55 1.33
C TYR A 112 8.71 3.25 1.62
N GLU A 113 7.60 2.51 1.57
CA GLU A 113 6.25 3.08 1.78
C GLU A 113 6.11 3.69 3.18
N LEU A 114 6.65 3.04 4.21
CA LEU A 114 6.66 3.57 5.58
C LEU A 114 7.48 4.87 5.69
N ARG A 115 8.63 4.93 4.99
CA ARG A 115 9.47 6.12 4.97
C ARG A 115 8.77 7.28 4.27
N PHE A 116 8.18 7.01 3.11
CA PHE A 116 7.38 7.98 2.36
C PHE A 116 6.23 8.52 3.22
N TYR A 117 5.49 7.65 3.89
CA TYR A 117 4.37 8.04 4.75
C TYR A 117 4.81 8.92 5.93
N ARG A 118 5.96 8.61 6.53
CA ARG A 118 6.55 9.43 7.60
C ARG A 118 6.86 10.85 7.10
N GLU A 119 7.58 10.97 5.99
CA GLU A 119 7.95 12.30 5.46
C GLU A 119 6.72 13.09 5.01
N LEU A 120 5.72 12.42 4.43
CA LEU A 120 4.44 13.02 4.05
C LEU A 120 3.72 13.60 5.27
N THR A 121 3.65 12.81 6.35
CA THR A 121 3.00 13.22 7.60
C THR A 121 3.70 14.44 8.22
N LEU A 122 5.03 14.46 8.20
CA LEU A 122 5.81 15.60 8.67
C LEU A 122 5.53 16.85 7.83
N CYS A 123 5.53 16.73 6.49
CA CYS A 123 5.25 17.86 5.61
C CYS A 123 3.83 18.39 5.81
N GLN A 124 2.84 17.51 5.95
CA GLN A 124 1.45 17.93 6.20
C GLN A 124 1.31 18.70 7.51
N ARG A 125 1.97 18.27 8.59
CA ARG A 125 1.96 19.00 9.87
C ARG A 125 2.60 20.37 9.76
N GLU A 126 3.72 20.45 9.04
CA GLU A 126 4.39 21.72 8.78
C GLU A 126 3.51 22.67 7.96
N GLN A 127 2.84 22.18 6.92
CA GLN A 127 1.89 22.97 6.13
C GLN A 127 0.67 23.40 6.95
N ALA A 128 0.11 22.51 7.77
CA ALA A 128 -1.01 22.83 8.65
C ALA A 128 -0.66 23.91 9.68
N SER A 129 0.62 24.01 10.08
CA SER A 129 1.08 25.07 10.97
C SER A 129 1.24 26.44 10.28
N LYS A 130 1.31 26.48 8.94
CA LYS A 130 1.64 27.69 8.18
C LYS A 130 0.44 28.54 7.78
N SER A 131 -0.82 28.09 7.90
CA SER A 131 -2.03 28.92 7.65
C SER A 131 -3.34 28.25 8.10
N ALA A 132 -4.39 29.06 8.29
CA ALA A 132 -5.78 28.62 8.49
C ALA A 132 -6.19 27.56 7.45
N PRO A 133 -7.10 26.61 7.79
CA PRO A 133 -7.33 25.41 6.98
C PRO A 133 -7.73 25.77 5.55
N ASP A 134 -6.80 25.48 4.63
CA ASP A 134 -6.92 25.77 3.21
C ASP A 134 -7.98 24.84 2.57
N SER A 135 -8.95 25.44 1.89
CA SER A 135 -10.00 24.72 1.16
C SER A 135 -9.44 23.82 0.06
N GLU A 136 -8.30 24.19 -0.54
CA GLU A 136 -7.62 23.34 -1.51
C GLU A 136 -6.99 22.12 -0.83
N PHE A 137 -6.27 22.32 0.28
CA PHE A 137 -5.73 21.21 1.08
C PHE A 137 -6.81 20.21 1.50
N LEU A 138 -7.94 20.70 2.03
CA LEU A 138 -9.06 19.83 2.43
C LEU A 138 -9.66 19.06 1.25
N SER A 139 -9.76 19.70 0.09
CA SER A 139 -10.24 19.08 -1.15
C SER A 139 -9.25 18.02 -1.66
N GLN A 140 -7.96 18.32 -1.62
CA GLN A 140 -6.89 17.39 -2.01
C GLN A 140 -6.86 16.18 -1.08
N LEU A 141 -6.93 16.40 0.23
CA LEU A 141 -7.00 15.32 1.22
C LEU A 141 -8.21 14.41 0.96
N HIS A 142 -9.40 14.97 0.71
CA HIS A 142 -10.59 14.18 0.40
C HIS A 142 -10.41 13.35 -0.89
N ARG A 143 -9.88 13.94 -1.96
CA ARG A 143 -9.62 13.24 -3.23
C ARG A 143 -8.61 12.09 -3.07
N THR A 144 -7.54 12.30 -2.32
CA THR A 144 -6.50 11.29 -2.10
C THR A 144 -6.95 10.19 -1.15
N ALA A 145 -7.69 10.54 -0.08
CA ALA A 145 -8.11 9.58 0.93
C ALA A 145 -9.23 8.65 0.44
N ARG A 146 -10.13 9.12 -0.43
CA ARG A 146 -11.27 8.33 -0.91
C ARG A 146 -10.90 6.96 -1.50
N PRO A 147 -10.04 6.84 -2.52
CA PRO A 147 -9.68 5.52 -3.07
C PRO A 147 -8.94 4.63 -2.06
N ILE A 148 -8.23 5.22 -1.09
CA ILE A 148 -7.56 4.47 -0.03
C ILE A 148 -8.60 3.85 0.90
N MET A 149 -9.59 4.63 1.34
CA MET A 149 -10.67 4.14 2.20
C MET A 149 -11.47 3.03 1.52
N ASP A 150 -11.77 3.19 0.23
CA ASP A 150 -12.47 2.16 -0.57
C ASP A 150 -11.63 0.86 -0.65
N SER A 151 -10.31 0.97 -0.81
CA SER A 151 -9.40 -0.16 -0.85
C SER A 151 -9.26 -0.86 0.51
N LEU A 152 -9.21 -0.10 1.60
CA LEU A 152 -9.16 -0.65 2.97
C LEU A 152 -10.44 -1.43 3.29
N ASP A 153 -11.60 -0.87 2.92
CA ASP A 153 -12.89 -1.52 3.08
C ASP A 153 -13.00 -2.81 2.25
N GLN A 154 -12.44 -2.83 1.02
CA GLN A 154 -12.30 -4.05 0.24
C GLN A 154 -11.40 -5.08 0.94
N LEU A 155 -10.25 -4.67 1.48
CA LEU A 155 -9.33 -5.56 2.19
C LEU A 155 -9.95 -6.18 3.44
N VAL A 156 -10.81 -5.44 4.15
CA VAL A 156 -11.52 -5.99 5.31
C VAL A 156 -12.56 -7.02 4.88
N ARG A 157 -13.30 -6.76 3.79
CA ARG A 157 -14.30 -7.72 3.26
C ARG A 157 -13.73 -9.05 2.79
N VAL A 158 -12.50 -9.06 2.27
CA VAL A 158 -11.86 -10.30 1.80
C VAL A 158 -11.24 -11.13 2.93
N GLN A 159 -11.22 -10.61 4.17
CA GLN A 159 -10.76 -11.40 5.31
C GLN A 159 -11.77 -12.49 5.64
N THR A 160 -11.29 -13.73 5.72
CA THR A 160 -12.06 -14.92 6.09
C THR A 160 -11.98 -15.24 7.58
N VAL A 161 -11.09 -14.56 8.31
CA VAL A 161 -10.87 -14.73 9.74
C VAL A 161 -11.71 -13.72 10.49
N GLU A 162 -12.42 -14.17 11.52
CA GLU A 162 -13.21 -13.28 12.36
C GLU A 162 -12.31 -12.27 13.08
N PRO A 163 -12.55 -10.95 12.93
CA PRO A 163 -11.71 -9.94 13.54
C PRO A 163 -11.83 -9.97 15.08
N PRO A 164 -10.72 -9.79 15.81
CA PRO A 164 -10.76 -9.63 17.26
C PRO A 164 -11.67 -8.48 17.68
N PRO A 165 -12.30 -8.52 18.88
CA PRO A 165 -13.19 -7.46 19.36
C PRO A 165 -12.59 -6.05 19.25
N ALA A 166 -11.32 -5.89 19.68
CA ALA A 166 -10.62 -4.61 19.59
C ALA A 166 -10.50 -4.06 18.15
N PHE A 167 -10.35 -4.95 17.16
CA PHE A 167 -10.30 -4.55 15.76
C PHE A 167 -11.69 -4.17 15.23
N ARG A 168 -12.75 -4.88 15.65
CA ARG A 168 -14.14 -4.51 15.31
C ARG A 168 -14.49 -3.12 15.82
N ASP A 169 -14.12 -2.80 17.05
CA ASP A 169 -14.38 -1.49 17.64
C ASP A 169 -13.64 -0.39 16.88
N PHE A 170 -12.35 -0.61 16.59
CA PHE A 170 -11.56 0.30 15.77
C PHE A 170 -12.17 0.51 14.38
N GLN A 171 -12.56 -0.58 13.71
CA GLN A 171 -13.16 -0.54 12.38
C GLN A 171 -14.48 0.24 12.40
N ALA A 172 -15.36 -0.01 13.38
CA ALA A 172 -16.66 0.64 13.49
C ALA A 172 -16.55 2.17 13.62
N VAL A 173 -15.53 2.66 14.32
CA VAL A 173 -15.33 4.09 14.55
C VAL A 173 -14.50 4.75 13.45
N THR A 174 -13.58 4.03 12.81
CA THR A 174 -12.56 4.64 11.94
C THR A 174 -12.79 4.33 10.46
N LEU A 175 -13.07 3.07 10.15
CA LEU A 175 -13.06 2.53 8.78
C LEU A 175 -14.46 2.21 8.25
N ALA A 176 -15.51 2.32 9.07
CA ALA A 176 -16.87 2.03 8.66
C ALA A 176 -17.29 2.96 7.50
N PRO A 177 -17.68 2.40 6.34
CA PRO A 177 -17.88 3.20 5.13
C PRO A 177 -19.11 4.12 5.20
N VAL A 178 -20.11 3.79 6.02
CA VAL A 178 -21.42 4.47 6.01
C VAL A 178 -21.94 4.82 7.42
N ALA A 179 -21.23 4.45 8.50
CA ALA A 179 -21.69 4.75 9.85
C ALA A 179 -21.59 6.26 10.12
N PRO A 180 -22.69 6.96 10.47
CA PRO A 180 -22.71 8.42 10.56
C PRO A 180 -21.75 8.98 11.62
N ASP A 181 -21.52 8.21 12.69
CA ASP A 181 -20.61 8.58 13.78
C ASP A 181 -19.15 8.14 13.51
N ALA A 182 -18.90 7.41 12.43
CA ALA A 182 -17.54 7.04 12.05
C ALA A 182 -16.77 8.24 11.48
N LEU A 183 -15.46 8.23 11.70
CA LEU A 183 -14.57 9.34 11.38
C LEU A 183 -14.65 9.76 9.90
N TRP A 184 -14.67 8.78 8.98
CA TRP A 184 -14.65 9.05 7.55
C TRP A 184 -15.97 9.68 7.03
N PRO A 185 -17.16 9.12 7.31
CA PRO A 185 -18.44 9.78 7.01
C PRO A 185 -18.59 11.15 7.68
N ALA A 186 -18.15 11.32 8.93
CA ALA A 186 -18.18 12.60 9.63
C ALA A 186 -17.32 13.67 8.93
N PHE A 187 -16.11 13.29 8.49
CA PHE A 187 -15.24 14.15 7.68
C PHE A 187 -15.91 14.53 6.35
N GLN A 188 -16.46 13.56 5.61
CA GLN A 188 -17.17 13.84 4.35
C GLN A 188 -18.34 14.80 4.54
N ALA A 189 -19.13 14.61 5.59
CA ALA A 189 -20.23 15.51 5.93
C ALA A 189 -19.72 16.93 6.27
N GLY A 190 -18.58 17.05 6.95
CA GLY A 190 -17.90 18.32 7.22
C GLY A 190 -17.49 19.06 5.95
N ILE A 191 -16.82 18.37 5.03
CA ILE A 191 -16.45 18.92 3.72
C ILE A 191 -17.70 19.37 2.95
N ALA A 192 -18.75 18.55 2.90
CA ALA A 192 -19.98 18.90 2.21
C ALA A 192 -20.66 20.16 2.81
N ARG A 193 -20.65 20.31 4.14
CA ARG A 193 -21.14 21.54 4.80
C ARG A 193 -20.28 22.75 4.42
N HIS A 194 -18.96 22.61 4.44
CA HIS A 194 -18.04 23.68 4.07
C HIS A 194 -18.23 24.12 2.61
N THR A 195 -18.30 23.17 1.67
CA THR A 195 -18.55 23.45 0.24
C THR A 195 -19.86 24.22 0.05
N ARG A 196 -20.94 23.83 0.74
CA ARG A 196 -22.21 24.55 0.69
C ARG A 196 -22.10 25.97 1.23
N ALA A 197 -21.42 26.16 2.36
CA ALA A 197 -21.20 27.49 2.94
C ALA A 197 -20.39 28.39 1.98
N TRP A 198 -19.32 27.87 1.39
CA TRP A 198 -18.49 28.58 0.42
C TRP A 198 -19.24 28.93 -0.87
N GLN A 199 -20.23 28.14 -1.26
CA GLN A 199 -21.09 28.47 -2.40
C GLN A 199 -22.17 29.50 -2.07
N THR A 200 -22.56 29.62 -0.80
CA THR A 200 -23.72 30.42 -0.36
C THR A 200 -23.30 31.81 0.09
N VAL A 201 -22.26 31.92 0.94
CA VAL A 201 -21.84 33.18 1.56
C VAL A 201 -21.33 34.21 0.54
N PRO A 202 -20.42 33.87 -0.40
CA PRO A 202 -19.98 34.82 -1.43
C PRO A 202 -21.09 35.22 -2.39
N ARG A 203 -22.05 34.32 -2.66
CA ARG A 203 -23.23 34.64 -3.48
C ARG A 203 -24.12 35.69 -2.82
N GLN A 204 -24.36 35.55 -1.51
CA GLN A 204 -25.13 36.53 -0.74
C GLN A 204 -24.43 37.90 -0.70
N CYS A 205 -23.10 37.91 -0.70
CA CYS A 205 -22.31 39.14 -0.69
C CYS A 205 -21.92 39.65 -2.09
N GLN A 206 -22.36 39.01 -3.19
CA GLN A 206 -21.95 39.33 -4.57
C GLN A 206 -20.42 39.27 -4.82
N LEU A 207 -19.69 38.51 -4.02
CA LEU A 207 -18.23 38.39 -4.05
C LEU A 207 -17.78 37.03 -4.62
N MET A 208 -18.51 36.49 -5.59
CA MET A 208 -18.22 35.16 -6.12
C MET A 208 -16.90 35.19 -6.93
N PRO A 209 -15.86 34.42 -6.54
CA PRO A 209 -14.60 34.42 -7.27
C PRO A 209 -14.80 33.81 -8.67
N GLY A 210 -14.40 34.54 -9.73
CA GLY A 210 -14.39 34.04 -11.11
C GLY A 210 -15.57 34.46 -11.99
N ILE A 211 -16.44 35.37 -11.53
CA ILE A 211 -17.40 36.08 -12.40
C ILE A 211 -16.89 37.52 -12.54
N SER A 212 -16.44 37.90 -13.73
CA SER A 212 -16.20 39.30 -14.07
C SER A 212 -17.52 40.07 -13.91
N ALA A 213 -17.47 41.29 -13.36
CA ALA A 213 -18.66 42.13 -13.15
C ALA A 213 -19.48 42.37 -14.45
N ASP A 214 -18.88 42.12 -15.62
CA ASP A 214 -19.48 42.27 -16.94
C ASP A 214 -20.37 41.08 -17.38
N ASP A 215 -20.28 39.92 -16.71
CA ASP A 215 -21.09 38.72 -17.01
C ASP A 215 -22.30 38.56 -16.08
N ALA A 216 -22.44 39.43 -15.09
CA ALA A 216 -23.58 39.45 -14.19
C ALA A 216 -24.79 40.09 -14.91
N GLY A 217 -25.55 39.26 -15.63
CA GLY A 217 -26.88 39.64 -16.12
C GLY A 217 -27.75 40.23 -14.99
N PRO A 218 -28.69 41.13 -15.32
CA PRO A 218 -29.42 41.90 -14.31
C PRO A 218 -30.12 40.97 -13.31
N PRO A 219 -30.13 41.33 -12.01
CA PRO A 219 -30.73 40.49 -10.98
C PRO A 219 -32.21 40.25 -11.29
N PRO A 220 -32.73 39.03 -11.07
CA PRO A 220 -34.15 38.75 -11.29
C PRO A 220 -34.99 39.63 -10.35
N ALA A 221 -36.02 40.26 -10.91
CA ALA A 221 -37.01 41.01 -10.16
C ALA A 221 -37.71 40.07 -9.17
N ILE A 222 -37.62 40.40 -7.89
CA ILE A 222 -38.29 39.68 -6.80
C ILE A 222 -39.76 40.15 -6.78
N PRO A 223 -40.75 39.23 -6.72
CA PRO A 223 -42.15 39.59 -6.44
C PRO A 223 -42.38 40.03 -4.99
#